data_AF-A0A7V6HHG6-F1
#
_entry.id   AF-A0A7V6HHG6-F1
#
_cell.length_a   1.000
_cell.length_b   1.000
_cell.length_c   1.000
_cell.angle_alpha   90.00
_cell.angle_beta   90.00
_cell.angle_gamma   90.00
#
_symmetry.space_group_name_H-M   'P 1'
#
loop_
_entity.id
_entity.type
_entity.pdbx_description
1 polymer ?
#
loop_
_entity_poly.entity_id
_entity_poly.type
_entity_poly.pdbx_seq_one_letter_code
_entity_poly.pdbx_strand_id
1 'polypeptide(L)'
;MSEQPTSIRQWRCVPCGYIHTGNEPPDRCPVCGAGPGDFKPYAAPGTEAASGLAQTRWRCLLCNYVHEGPEPPDPCPVCGAEPECFKKVETEAAPVASTASAATTARLVIVGGGIAGLAAAEAARAASPSTEITLVSSEKGLPYYRLSLTRYLAGEITRDALPIHPEAWYAEQRIRLLRSAQVTQLDTTARTASLADGTTLPYDRLMLTAGASPNMPPLPGIELDGVFSLRTVTDADALLARLTPGTPCICIGGGVLGIETAAALARCGAAVTLLERSDWLMQRQLNAAAAAHLERHLSGIGITILKQAQTQSLEGEKALEAVQLLDGHRLPARLAVITIGVRPNIALAHQAGIKVNTGIVVDNALATSVDGVYAAGDVAEFDGQLYGLWTAAQMQGTIAGRNAVGGNARFDGLPRSSTIKAVGLDLTSIGRFQPEDGSELFLEEDLPDRYRAFVFRDNRMVGALLVGHADLATPAQRAIEERLDFTSLLASAPTCAAIAEKVIGK
;
A
#
# COMPACT_ATOMS: atom_id res chain seq x y z
N MET A 1 -27.41 45.10 -13.19
CA MET A 1 -25.97 44.83 -13.36
C MET A 1 -25.62 43.81 -12.30
N SER A 2 -25.56 42.53 -12.70
CA SER A 2 -25.33 41.38 -11.82
C SER A 2 -23.83 41.12 -11.79
N GLU A 3 -23.20 41.32 -10.62
CA GLU A 3 -21.82 40.90 -10.38
C GLU A 3 -21.75 39.35 -10.40
N GLN A 4 -20.84 38.82 -11.21
CA GLN A 4 -20.45 37.41 -11.20
C GLN A 4 -19.52 37.15 -10.01
N PRO A 5 -19.57 35.99 -9.34
CA PRO A 5 -18.61 35.67 -8.29
C PRO A 5 -17.22 35.44 -8.90
N THR A 6 -16.26 36.22 -8.43
CA THR A 6 -14.83 36.16 -8.79
C THR A 6 -14.24 34.78 -8.52
N SER A 7 -13.66 34.16 -9.55
CA SER A 7 -12.91 32.91 -9.48
C SER A 7 -11.77 33.03 -8.47
N ILE A 8 -11.76 32.19 -7.43
CA ILE A 8 -10.65 32.06 -6.49
C ILE A 8 -9.46 31.48 -7.27
N ARG A 9 -8.42 32.28 -7.52
CA ARG A 9 -7.15 31.79 -8.06
C ARG A 9 -6.30 31.32 -6.90
N GLN A 10 -5.93 30.06 -6.85
CA GLN A 10 -4.89 29.57 -5.93
C GLN A 10 -3.57 29.51 -6.70
N TRP A 11 -2.45 29.53 -5.98
CA TRP A 11 -1.11 29.50 -6.55
C TRP A 11 -0.27 28.46 -5.84
N ARG A 12 0.39 27.57 -6.58
CA ARG A 12 1.33 26.57 -6.06
C ARG A 12 2.76 27.05 -6.25
N CYS A 13 3.52 27.10 -5.15
CA CYS A 13 4.97 27.27 -5.18
C CYS A 13 5.62 26.04 -5.83
N VAL A 14 6.29 26.21 -6.97
CA VAL A 14 6.92 25.12 -7.75
C VAL A 14 7.99 24.39 -6.93
N PRO A 15 8.89 25.06 -6.18
CA PRO A 15 9.93 24.37 -5.42
C PRO A 15 9.45 23.50 -4.24
N CYS A 16 8.35 23.85 -3.56
CA CYS A 16 7.97 23.20 -2.29
C CYS A 16 6.50 22.75 -2.20
N GLY A 17 5.67 23.09 -3.19
CA GLY A 17 4.26 22.71 -3.23
C GLY A 17 3.32 23.54 -2.35
N TYR A 18 3.79 24.58 -1.64
CA TYR A 18 2.92 25.46 -0.85
C TYR A 18 1.80 26.07 -1.72
N ILE A 19 0.54 25.98 -1.24
CA ILE A 19 -0.62 26.57 -1.91
C ILE A 19 -0.99 27.89 -1.24
N HIS A 20 -0.83 28.99 -1.97
CA HIS A 20 -1.33 30.30 -1.60
C HIS A 20 -2.75 30.50 -2.13
N THR A 21 -3.64 31.04 -1.31
CA THR A 21 -4.99 31.45 -1.74
C THR A 21 -5.03 32.97 -1.83
N GLY A 22 -5.15 33.50 -3.05
CA GLY A 22 -5.11 34.94 -3.32
C GLY A 22 -5.09 35.21 -4.82
N ASN A 23 -5.59 36.38 -5.24
CA ASN A 23 -5.68 36.69 -6.67
C ASN A 23 -4.32 36.74 -7.38
N GLU A 24 -3.23 36.92 -6.62
CA GLU A 24 -1.83 37.00 -7.07
C GLU A 24 -0.95 36.10 -6.18
N PRO A 25 0.20 35.61 -6.66
CA PRO A 25 1.14 34.84 -5.85
C PRO A 25 1.80 35.74 -4.78
N PRO A 26 2.23 35.18 -3.63
CA PRO A 26 2.83 35.96 -2.57
C PRO A 26 4.26 36.40 -2.93
N ASP A 27 4.71 37.53 -2.38
CA ASP A 27 6.07 38.08 -2.60
C ASP A 27 7.19 37.10 -2.22
N ARG A 28 6.94 36.25 -1.22
CA ARG A 28 7.80 35.12 -0.87
C ARG A 28 6.97 33.93 -0.41
N CYS A 29 7.40 32.74 -0.81
CA CYS A 29 6.87 31.51 -0.26
C CYS A 29 7.18 31.41 1.24
N PRO A 30 6.18 31.22 2.11
CA PRO A 30 6.40 31.11 3.56
C PRO A 30 7.10 29.81 3.97
N VAL A 31 7.19 28.83 3.06
CA VAL A 31 7.81 27.52 3.32
C VAL A 31 9.28 27.49 2.88
N CYS A 32 9.59 27.97 1.67
CA CYS A 32 10.95 27.86 1.12
C CYS A 32 11.61 29.19 0.72
N GLY A 33 10.92 30.32 0.88
CA GLY A 33 11.46 31.65 0.56
C GLY A 33 11.53 32.00 -0.94
N ALA A 34 11.04 31.11 -1.82
CA ALA A 34 10.97 31.30 -3.27
C ALA A 34 10.16 32.55 -3.65
N GLY A 35 10.52 33.19 -4.77
CA GLY A 35 9.90 34.44 -5.22
C GLY A 35 8.56 34.22 -5.93
N PRO A 36 7.83 35.28 -6.28
CA PRO A 36 6.52 35.17 -6.92
C PRO A 36 6.57 34.52 -8.31
N GLY A 37 7.71 34.61 -9.01
CA GLY A 37 7.94 33.93 -10.29
C GLY A 37 8.01 32.40 -10.18
N ASP A 38 8.17 31.88 -8.97
CA ASP A 38 8.20 30.44 -8.68
C ASP A 38 6.80 29.89 -8.34
N PHE A 39 5.74 30.67 -8.52
CA PHE A 39 4.36 30.25 -8.29
C PHE A 39 3.60 30.03 -9.61
N LYS A 40 2.89 28.91 -9.71
CA LYS A 40 1.99 28.60 -10.83
C LYS A 40 0.53 28.60 -10.38
N PRO A 41 -0.43 29.01 -11.24
CA PRO A 41 -1.85 28.86 -10.93
C PRO A 41 -2.18 27.40 -10.55
N TYR A 42 -2.95 27.23 -9.49
CA TYR A 42 -3.38 25.96 -8.95
C TYR A 42 -4.90 25.96 -8.88
N ALA A 43 -5.52 24.92 -9.41
CA ALA A 43 -6.94 24.65 -9.22
C ALA A 43 -7.07 23.43 -8.32
N ALA A 44 -7.66 23.59 -7.13
CA ALA A 44 -8.00 22.45 -6.29
C ALA A 44 -8.98 21.52 -7.06
N PRO A 45 -8.84 20.19 -6.95
CA PRO A 45 -9.81 19.27 -7.53
C PRO A 45 -11.18 19.41 -6.83
N GLY A 46 -12.17 19.96 -7.55
CA GLY A 46 -13.59 19.65 -7.37
C GLY A 46 -14.49 20.72 -6.74
N THR A 47 -15.16 21.53 -7.57
CA THR A 47 -16.57 21.93 -7.38
C THR A 47 -17.21 22.25 -8.73
N GLU A 48 -17.32 21.25 -9.61
CA GLU A 48 -18.30 21.34 -10.71
C GLU A 48 -19.17 20.08 -10.69
N ALA A 49 -20.47 20.30 -10.53
CA ALA A 49 -21.48 19.27 -10.69
C ALA A 49 -21.58 18.89 -12.18
N ALA A 50 -21.38 17.61 -12.51
CA ALA A 50 -21.58 17.09 -13.87
C ALA A 50 -22.16 15.66 -13.76
N SER A 51 -23.41 15.40 -14.15
CA SER A 51 -23.88 15.19 -15.53
C SER A 51 -23.15 14.08 -16.28
N GLY A 52 -23.58 12.83 -16.08
CA GLY A 52 -23.95 11.86 -17.13
C GLY A 52 -23.03 11.52 -18.32
N LEU A 53 -21.75 11.90 -18.36
CA LEU A 53 -20.80 11.44 -19.39
C LEU A 53 -19.78 10.47 -18.77
N ALA A 54 -19.50 9.38 -19.49
CA ALA A 54 -18.52 8.37 -19.07
C ALA A 54 -17.16 9.03 -18.81
N GLN A 55 -16.83 9.23 -17.53
CA GLN A 55 -15.57 9.83 -17.14
C GLN A 55 -14.44 8.88 -17.50
N THR A 56 -13.41 9.43 -18.14
CA THR A 56 -12.18 8.66 -18.39
C THR A 56 -11.60 8.25 -17.03
N ARG A 57 -11.18 6.99 -16.91
CA ARG A 57 -10.54 6.45 -15.71
C ARG A 57 -9.06 6.19 -15.98
N TRP A 58 -8.22 6.51 -15.02
CA TRP A 58 -6.78 6.30 -15.07
C TRP A 58 -6.35 5.45 -13.89
N ARG A 59 -5.60 4.37 -14.12
CA ARG A 59 -5.09 3.48 -13.06
C ARG A 59 -3.59 3.62 -12.94
N CYS A 60 -3.12 4.01 -11.77
CA CYS A 60 -1.71 4.03 -11.44
C CYS A 60 -1.15 2.61 -11.49
N LEU A 61 -0.11 2.36 -12.29
CA LEU A 61 0.48 1.03 -12.43
C LEU A 61 1.32 0.60 -11.23
N LEU A 62 1.66 1.53 -10.33
CA LEU A 62 2.46 1.24 -9.13
C LEU A 62 1.60 0.92 -7.89
N CYS A 63 0.53 1.68 -7.66
CA CYS A 63 -0.32 1.51 -6.47
C CYS A 63 -1.78 1.16 -6.78
N ASN A 64 -2.15 1.10 -8.06
CA ASN A 64 -3.51 0.81 -8.52
C ASN A 64 -4.58 1.84 -8.13
N TYR A 65 -4.17 3.04 -7.69
CA TYR A 65 -5.06 4.19 -7.53
C TYR A 65 -5.82 4.45 -8.84
N VAL A 66 -7.14 4.55 -8.75
CA VAL A 66 -8.00 4.90 -9.89
C VAL A 66 -8.42 6.35 -9.74
N HIS A 67 -8.06 7.17 -10.72
CA HIS A 67 -8.49 8.54 -10.85
C HIS A 67 -9.62 8.63 -11.88
N GLU A 68 -10.70 9.33 -11.54
CA GLU A 68 -11.74 9.69 -12.51
C GLU A 68 -11.53 11.13 -12.95
N GLY A 69 -11.29 11.34 -14.24
CA GLY A 69 -10.93 12.64 -14.79
C GLY A 69 -10.47 12.56 -16.24
N PRO A 70 -10.46 13.69 -16.96
CA PRO A 70 -10.01 13.73 -18.35
C PRO A 70 -8.53 13.35 -18.50
N GLU A 71 -7.71 13.59 -17.48
CA GLU A 71 -6.26 13.38 -17.45
C GLU A 71 -5.85 12.66 -16.15
N PRO A 72 -4.72 11.92 -16.13
CA PRO A 72 -4.20 11.34 -14.90
C PRO A 72 -3.70 12.44 -13.93
N PRO A 73 -3.75 12.18 -12.61
CA PRO A 73 -3.32 13.16 -11.61
C PRO A 73 -1.79 13.34 -11.60
N ASP A 74 -1.34 14.56 -11.30
CA ASP A 74 0.07 14.93 -11.20
C ASP A 74 0.42 15.53 -9.83
N PRO A 75 1.11 14.79 -8.93
CA PRO A 75 1.42 13.36 -9.00
C PRO A 75 0.24 12.48 -8.51
N CYS A 76 0.41 11.16 -8.54
CA CYS A 76 -0.50 10.21 -7.92
C CYS A 76 -0.71 10.56 -6.43
N PRO A 77 -1.95 10.78 -5.98
CA PRO A 77 -2.21 11.20 -4.59
C PRO A 77 -1.85 10.11 -3.56
N VAL A 78 -1.76 8.85 -3.98
CA VAL A 78 -1.47 7.71 -3.09
C VAL A 78 0.03 7.49 -2.93
N CYS A 79 0.73 7.22 -4.03
CA CYS A 79 2.15 6.82 -4.01
C CYS A 79 3.12 7.87 -4.57
N GLY A 80 2.64 9.04 -5.00
CA GLY A 80 3.49 10.10 -5.56
C GLY A 80 4.06 9.79 -6.95
N ALA A 81 3.57 8.77 -7.65
CA ALA A 81 4.00 8.46 -9.01
C ALA A 81 3.59 9.53 -10.03
N GLU A 82 4.48 9.83 -10.97
CA GLU A 82 4.23 10.76 -12.08
C GLU A 82 3.05 10.32 -12.97
N PRO A 83 2.40 11.25 -13.70
CA PRO A 83 1.26 10.96 -14.59
C PRO A 83 1.51 9.85 -15.61
N GLU A 84 2.76 9.71 -16.08
CA GLU A 84 3.20 8.68 -17.03
C GLU A 84 3.08 7.25 -16.49
N CYS A 85 3.04 7.10 -15.16
CA CYS A 85 2.80 5.82 -14.49
C CYS A 85 1.32 5.40 -14.53
N PHE A 86 0.42 6.16 -15.16
CA PHE A 86 -1.00 5.82 -15.28
C PHE A 86 -1.33 5.20 -16.63
N LYS A 87 -2.13 4.12 -16.60
CA LYS A 87 -2.76 3.55 -17.78
C LYS A 87 -4.22 3.97 -17.81
N LYS A 88 -4.70 4.46 -18.96
CA LYS A 88 -6.13 4.64 -19.18
C LYS A 88 -6.83 3.30 -19.01
N VAL A 89 -7.79 3.24 -18.10
CA VAL A 89 -8.63 2.07 -17.90
C VAL A 89 -9.74 2.20 -18.92
N GLU A 90 -9.72 1.32 -19.92
CA GLU A 90 -10.90 1.11 -20.75
C GLU A 90 -12.01 0.63 -19.81
N THR A 91 -13.13 1.33 -19.78
CA THR A 91 -14.34 0.83 -19.14
C THR A 91 -14.69 -0.49 -19.82
N GLU A 92 -14.31 -1.61 -19.21
CA GLU A 92 -15.01 -2.86 -19.45
C GLU A 92 -16.47 -2.57 -19.15
N ALA A 93 -17.30 -2.70 -20.18
CA ALA A 93 -18.74 -2.62 -20.02
C ALA A 93 -19.10 -3.58 -18.88
N ALA A 94 -19.77 -3.04 -17.85
CA ALA A 94 -20.33 -3.86 -16.79
C ALA A 94 -21.05 -5.04 -17.47
N PRO A 95 -20.77 -6.29 -17.08
CA PRO A 95 -21.47 -7.42 -17.67
C PRO A 95 -22.95 -7.17 -17.49
N VAL A 96 -23.68 -7.15 -18.62
CA VAL A 96 -25.11 -6.92 -18.66
C VAL A 96 -25.74 -7.90 -17.67
N ALA A 97 -26.42 -7.35 -16.67
CA ALA A 97 -27.03 -8.11 -15.60
C ALA A 97 -27.89 -9.23 -16.21
N SER A 98 -27.52 -10.48 -15.89
CA SER A 98 -28.41 -11.61 -16.10
C SER A 98 -29.61 -11.41 -15.19
N THR A 99 -30.81 -11.39 -15.76
CA THR A 99 -32.07 -11.30 -15.03
C THR A 99 -32.25 -12.56 -14.18
N ALA A 100 -31.75 -12.52 -12.95
CA ALA A 100 -32.11 -13.48 -11.93
C ALA A 100 -33.44 -13.06 -11.29
N SER A 101 -34.36 -14.03 -11.26
CA SER A 101 -35.65 -14.06 -10.57
C SER A 101 -35.64 -13.32 -9.24
N ALA A 102 -36.79 -12.72 -8.88
CA ALA A 102 -37.06 -11.98 -7.64
C ALA A 102 -36.46 -12.69 -6.40
N ALA A 103 -35.21 -12.36 -6.10
CA ALA A 103 -34.47 -12.89 -4.97
C ALA A 103 -34.59 -11.92 -3.81
N THR A 104 -34.92 -12.45 -2.65
CA THR A 104 -34.82 -11.77 -1.36
C THR A 104 -33.51 -11.00 -1.26
N THR A 105 -33.58 -9.75 -0.80
CA THR A 105 -32.42 -8.89 -0.56
C THR A 105 -31.38 -9.62 0.27
N ALA A 106 -30.26 -10.02 -0.35
CA ALA A 106 -29.18 -10.70 0.34
C ALA A 106 -28.40 -9.71 1.22
N ARG A 107 -28.10 -10.13 2.45
CA ARG A 107 -27.28 -9.38 3.42
C ARG A 107 -25.83 -9.84 3.32
N LEU A 108 -24.95 -8.92 2.96
CA LEU A 108 -23.52 -9.10 2.91
C LEU A 108 -22.87 -8.38 4.10
N VAL A 109 -22.22 -9.14 4.98
CA VAL A 109 -21.40 -8.59 6.07
C VAL A 109 -19.92 -8.71 5.69
N ILE A 110 -19.20 -7.61 5.73
CA ILE A 110 -17.77 -7.52 5.43
C ILE A 110 -17.03 -7.14 6.70
N VAL A 111 -16.13 -8.01 7.17
CA VAL A 111 -15.35 -7.82 8.40
C VAL A 111 -13.96 -7.29 8.03
N GLY A 112 -13.71 -6.01 8.28
CA GLY A 112 -12.46 -5.32 8.01
C GLY A 112 -12.62 -4.15 7.03
N GLY A 113 -12.49 -2.91 7.52
CA GLY A 113 -12.59 -1.67 6.73
C GLY A 113 -11.32 -1.28 5.96
N GLY A 114 -10.47 -2.25 5.60
CA GLY A 114 -9.28 -2.00 4.77
C GLY A 114 -9.60 -1.98 3.27
N ILE A 115 -8.57 -1.86 2.42
CA ILE A 115 -8.76 -1.83 0.96
C ILE A 115 -9.47 -3.06 0.40
N ALA A 116 -9.21 -4.26 0.93
CA ALA A 116 -9.89 -5.47 0.50
C ALA A 116 -11.40 -5.42 0.79
N GLY A 117 -11.79 -4.97 1.98
CA GLY A 117 -13.19 -4.84 2.37
C GLY A 117 -13.91 -3.73 1.63
N LEU A 118 -13.23 -2.60 1.37
CA LEU A 118 -13.79 -1.50 0.59
C LEU A 118 -14.00 -1.90 -0.87
N ALA A 119 -12.98 -2.50 -1.52
CA ALA A 119 -13.08 -2.99 -2.89
C ALA A 119 -14.15 -4.07 -3.04
N ALA A 120 -14.32 -4.91 -2.02
CA ALA A 120 -15.41 -5.88 -1.97
C ALA A 120 -16.80 -5.21 -1.92
N ALA A 121 -16.96 -4.19 -1.09
CA ALA A 121 -18.22 -3.44 -0.98
C ALA A 121 -18.57 -2.73 -2.31
N GLU A 122 -17.59 -2.11 -2.96
CA GLU A 122 -17.73 -1.48 -4.28
C GLU A 122 -18.16 -2.50 -5.35
N ALA A 123 -17.44 -3.62 -5.44
CA ALA A 123 -17.72 -4.65 -6.43
C ALA A 123 -19.08 -5.33 -6.21
N ALA A 124 -19.44 -5.59 -4.95
CA ALA A 124 -20.75 -6.15 -4.59
C ALA A 124 -21.88 -5.17 -4.94
N ARG A 125 -21.73 -3.87 -4.64
CA ARG A 125 -22.73 -2.85 -4.98
C ARG A 125 -22.90 -2.70 -6.50
N ALA A 126 -21.80 -2.70 -7.24
CA ALA A 126 -21.84 -2.61 -8.70
C ALA A 126 -22.51 -3.83 -9.35
N ALA A 127 -22.24 -5.04 -8.83
CA ALA A 127 -22.80 -6.28 -9.36
C ALA A 127 -24.24 -6.55 -8.91
N SER A 128 -24.64 -6.08 -7.72
CA SER A 128 -25.96 -6.29 -7.14
C SER A 128 -26.48 -5.02 -6.45
N PRO A 129 -27.29 -4.19 -7.16
CA PRO A 129 -27.87 -2.98 -6.59
C PRO A 129 -28.87 -3.23 -5.45
N SER A 130 -29.40 -4.44 -5.28
CA SER A 130 -30.36 -4.74 -4.20
C SER A 130 -29.68 -5.17 -2.90
N THR A 131 -28.48 -5.74 -2.94
CA THR A 131 -27.78 -6.29 -1.76
C THR A 131 -27.63 -5.25 -0.64
N GLU A 132 -27.94 -5.66 0.60
CA GLU A 132 -27.67 -4.90 1.81
C GLU A 132 -26.22 -5.16 2.24
N ILE A 133 -25.39 -4.11 2.28
CA ILE A 133 -23.96 -4.23 2.57
C ILE A 133 -23.67 -3.57 3.91
N THR A 134 -23.12 -4.34 4.85
CA THR A 134 -22.58 -3.82 6.12
C THR A 134 -21.07 -4.02 6.13
N LEU A 135 -20.32 -2.93 6.19
CA LEU A 135 -18.86 -2.93 6.31
C LEU A 135 -18.48 -2.63 7.76
N VAL A 136 -17.84 -3.57 8.44
CA VAL A 136 -17.46 -3.46 9.86
C VAL A 136 -15.98 -3.18 9.98
N SER A 137 -15.62 -2.10 10.68
CA SER A 137 -14.25 -1.66 10.94
C SER A 137 -14.02 -1.45 12.43
N SER A 138 -12.94 -2.04 12.94
CA SER A 138 -12.47 -1.78 14.31
C SER A 138 -11.81 -0.41 14.46
N GLU A 139 -11.36 0.21 13.37
CA GLU A 139 -10.76 1.54 13.38
C GLU A 139 -11.84 2.64 13.51
N LYS A 140 -11.46 3.78 14.11
CA LYS A 140 -12.36 4.93 14.34
C LYS A 140 -12.67 5.72 13.07
N GLY A 141 -11.71 5.77 12.14
CA GLY A 141 -11.78 6.57 10.93
C GLY A 141 -12.47 5.89 9.76
N LEU A 142 -12.56 6.61 8.65
CA LEU A 142 -12.95 6.07 7.34
C LEU A 142 -11.85 5.13 6.79
N PRO A 143 -12.18 4.13 5.97
CA PRO A 143 -11.21 3.43 5.14
C PRO A 143 -10.27 4.38 4.39
N TYR A 144 -8.96 4.10 4.43
CA TYR A 144 -7.90 5.01 3.96
C TYR A 144 -6.77 4.30 3.22
N TYR A 145 -5.97 5.09 2.49
CA TYR A 145 -4.73 4.64 1.86
C TYR A 145 -3.65 4.36 2.90
N ARG A 146 -3.61 3.12 3.40
CA ARG A 146 -2.62 2.71 4.43
C ARG A 146 -1.17 2.86 3.97
N LEU A 147 -0.91 2.72 2.66
CA LEU A 147 0.41 3.00 2.07
C LEU A 147 0.86 4.44 2.27
N SER A 148 -0.08 5.38 2.43
CA SER A 148 0.22 6.79 2.61
C SER A 148 0.53 7.15 4.08
N LEU A 149 0.55 6.20 5.01
CA LEU A 149 0.91 6.46 6.41
C LEU A 149 2.36 6.95 6.56
N THR A 150 3.30 6.45 5.77
CA THR A 150 4.70 6.91 5.81
C THR A 150 4.83 8.33 5.24
N ARG A 151 4.06 8.65 4.20
CA ARG A 151 3.95 10.02 3.66
C ARG A 151 3.29 11.00 4.64
N TYR A 152 2.25 10.55 5.35
CA TYR A 152 1.62 11.30 6.43
C TYR A 152 2.61 11.54 7.58
N LEU A 153 3.31 10.49 8.02
CA LEU A 153 4.34 10.58 9.06
C LEU A 153 5.45 11.56 8.67
N ALA A 154 5.84 11.59 7.39
CA ALA A 154 6.83 12.52 6.90
C ALA A 154 6.30 13.96 6.79
N GLY A 155 4.98 14.17 6.82
CA GLY A 155 4.31 15.47 6.64
C GLY A 155 4.12 15.88 5.17
N GLU A 156 4.11 14.93 4.22
CA GLU A 156 3.83 15.22 2.80
C GLU A 156 2.35 15.44 2.52
N ILE A 157 1.50 14.80 3.32
CA ILE A 157 0.05 14.86 3.21
C ILE A 157 -0.54 15.13 4.57
N THR A 158 -1.74 15.71 4.59
CA THR A 158 -2.51 15.89 5.82
C THR A 158 -3.27 14.62 6.18
N ARG A 159 -3.68 14.53 7.43
CA ARG A 159 -4.53 13.43 7.92
C ARG A 159 -5.84 13.29 7.14
N ASP A 160 -6.42 14.40 6.70
CA ASP A 160 -7.68 14.44 5.95
C ASP A 160 -7.54 14.00 4.49
N ALA A 161 -6.31 13.85 3.98
CA ALA A 161 -6.03 13.29 2.66
C ALA A 161 -5.90 11.76 2.66
N LEU A 162 -5.92 11.12 3.84
CA LEU A 162 -5.82 9.66 3.96
C LEU A 162 -7.06 8.91 3.46
N PRO A 163 -8.31 9.32 3.77
CA PRO A 163 -9.51 8.58 3.38
C PRO A 163 -9.57 8.30 1.88
N ILE A 164 -10.00 7.09 1.52
CA ILE A 164 -10.19 6.69 0.10
C ILE A 164 -11.43 7.38 -0.47
N HIS A 165 -12.51 7.37 0.31
CA HIS A 165 -13.78 8.00 -0.03
C HIS A 165 -14.21 8.96 1.07
N PRO A 166 -14.91 10.06 0.73
CA PRO A 166 -15.55 10.91 1.72
C PRO A 166 -16.70 10.17 2.42
N GLU A 167 -17.08 10.61 3.63
CA GLU A 167 -18.16 10.00 4.42
C GLU A 167 -19.49 9.89 3.64
N ALA A 168 -19.85 10.92 2.86
CA ALA A 168 -21.09 10.97 2.09
C ALA A 168 -21.23 9.82 1.08
N TRP A 169 -20.11 9.36 0.51
CA TRP A 169 -20.08 8.30 -0.50
C TRP A 169 -20.67 6.99 0.03
N TYR A 170 -20.45 6.66 1.31
CA TYR A 170 -20.98 5.42 1.90
C TYR A 170 -22.52 5.42 1.93
N ALA A 171 -23.13 6.56 2.25
CA ALA A 171 -24.58 6.72 2.24
C ALA A 171 -25.14 6.64 0.81
N GLU A 172 -24.49 7.32 -0.14
CA GLU A 172 -24.85 7.30 -1.56
C GLU A 172 -24.79 5.89 -2.16
N GLN A 173 -23.77 5.11 -1.78
CA GLN A 173 -23.62 3.71 -2.18
C GLN A 173 -24.47 2.74 -1.36
N ARG A 174 -25.27 3.22 -0.40
CA ARG A 174 -26.06 2.39 0.52
C ARG A 174 -25.20 1.30 1.18
N ILE A 175 -24.03 1.71 1.69
CA ILE A 175 -23.11 0.87 2.47
C ILE A 175 -23.23 1.31 3.93
N ARG A 176 -23.69 0.40 4.79
CA ARG A 176 -23.71 0.64 6.24
C ARG A 176 -22.31 0.44 6.80
N LEU A 177 -21.57 1.53 6.98
CA LEU A 177 -20.25 1.51 7.62
C LEU A 177 -20.39 1.55 9.15
N LEU A 178 -19.99 0.48 9.82
CA LEU A 178 -19.86 0.41 11.28
C LEU A 178 -18.41 0.63 11.66
N ARG A 179 -18.12 1.75 12.34
CA ARG A 179 -16.77 2.11 12.81
C ARG A 179 -16.63 1.82 14.29
N SER A 180 -15.40 1.67 14.78
CA SER A 180 -15.12 1.29 16.18
C SER A 180 -15.89 0.04 16.61
N ALA A 181 -16.19 -0.84 15.65
CA ALA A 181 -16.98 -2.04 15.81
C ALA A 181 -16.09 -3.25 15.56
N GLN A 182 -15.89 -4.07 16.59
CA GLN A 182 -15.07 -5.27 16.49
C GLN A 182 -15.98 -6.50 16.48
N VAL A 183 -15.84 -7.33 15.44
CA VAL A 183 -16.42 -8.67 15.44
C VAL A 183 -15.59 -9.55 16.36
N THR A 184 -16.25 -10.22 17.31
CA THR A 184 -15.60 -11.08 18.32
C THR A 184 -15.95 -12.55 18.14
N GLN A 185 -17.05 -12.86 17.46
CA GLN A 185 -17.48 -14.23 17.20
C GLN A 185 -18.20 -14.34 15.86
N LEU A 186 -18.03 -15.48 15.20
CA LEU A 186 -18.77 -15.87 14.00
C LEU A 186 -19.46 -17.20 14.26
N ASP A 187 -20.75 -17.28 13.96
CA ASP A 187 -21.51 -18.53 13.90
C ASP A 187 -21.87 -18.82 12.45
N THR A 188 -21.15 -19.76 11.84
CA THR A 188 -21.31 -20.16 10.44
C THR A 188 -22.57 -21.01 10.21
N THR A 189 -23.13 -21.61 11.27
CA THR A 189 -24.36 -22.40 11.20
C THR A 189 -25.58 -21.49 11.28
N ALA A 190 -25.63 -20.60 12.27
CA ALA A 190 -26.68 -19.61 12.41
C ALA A 190 -26.54 -18.42 11.43
N ARG A 191 -25.38 -18.32 10.75
CA ARG A 191 -24.99 -17.22 9.85
C ARG A 191 -25.09 -15.85 10.52
N THR A 192 -24.39 -15.70 11.65
CA THR A 192 -24.33 -14.46 12.41
C THR A 192 -22.91 -14.05 12.77
N ALA A 193 -22.68 -12.74 12.87
CA ALA A 193 -21.45 -12.14 13.39
C ALA A 193 -21.77 -11.30 14.62
N SER A 194 -21.14 -11.62 15.75
CA SER A 194 -21.34 -10.89 17.01
C SER A 194 -20.28 -9.81 17.19
N LEU A 195 -20.71 -8.63 17.59
CA LEU A 195 -19.86 -7.49 17.89
C LEU A 195 -19.52 -7.45 19.39
N ALA A 196 -18.42 -6.78 19.73
CA ALA A 196 -17.97 -6.60 21.11
C ALA A 196 -18.98 -5.88 22.02
N ASP A 197 -19.88 -5.07 21.44
CA ASP A 197 -20.95 -4.37 22.17
C ASP A 197 -22.21 -5.25 22.41
N GLY A 198 -22.18 -6.52 22.00
CA GLY A 198 -23.29 -7.46 22.12
C GLY A 198 -24.25 -7.44 20.92
N THR A 199 -24.08 -6.54 19.95
CA THR A 199 -24.89 -6.54 18.72
C THR A 199 -24.63 -7.78 17.89
N THR A 200 -25.68 -8.41 17.37
CA THR A 200 -25.58 -9.53 16.43
C THR A 200 -26.00 -9.10 15.02
N LEU A 201 -25.12 -9.33 14.04
CA LEU A 201 -25.37 -9.06 12.63
C LEU A 201 -25.68 -10.37 11.89
N PRO A 202 -26.93 -10.61 11.47
CA PRO A 202 -27.25 -11.74 10.61
C PRO A 202 -26.74 -11.48 9.18
N TYR A 203 -26.28 -12.53 8.51
CA TYR A 203 -25.79 -12.44 7.14
C TYR A 203 -26.29 -13.59 6.27
N ASP A 204 -26.37 -13.36 4.97
CA ASP A 204 -26.56 -14.42 3.97
C ASP A 204 -25.22 -14.76 3.29
N ARG A 205 -24.29 -13.80 3.31
CA ARG A 205 -22.90 -13.91 2.84
C ARG A 205 -21.96 -13.17 3.78
N LEU A 206 -20.78 -13.73 4.02
CA LEU A 206 -19.75 -13.17 4.90
C LEU A 206 -18.43 -13.01 4.15
N MET A 207 -17.76 -11.89 4.37
CA MET A 207 -16.41 -11.66 3.86
C MET A 207 -15.45 -11.33 5.00
N LEU A 208 -14.34 -12.06 5.05
CA LEU A 208 -13.26 -11.85 6.01
C LEU A 208 -12.11 -11.10 5.34
N THR A 209 -12.00 -9.83 5.68
CA THR A 209 -11.01 -8.88 5.15
C THR A 209 -10.25 -8.17 6.28
N ALA A 210 -10.10 -8.85 7.42
CA ALA A 210 -9.50 -8.33 8.64
C ALA A 210 -7.99 -8.06 8.54
N GLY A 211 -7.39 -8.35 7.39
CA GLY A 211 -5.99 -8.08 7.08
C GLY A 211 -5.01 -8.76 8.03
N ALA A 212 -3.99 -8.02 8.44
CA ALA A 212 -2.89 -8.49 9.26
C ALA A 212 -2.48 -7.44 10.31
N SER A 213 -1.94 -7.93 11.42
CA SER A 213 -1.39 -7.13 12.53
C SER A 213 0.14 -7.11 12.51
N PRO A 214 0.79 -6.08 13.06
CA PRO A 214 2.24 -6.05 13.23
C PRO A 214 2.76 -7.30 13.94
N ASN A 215 3.86 -7.86 13.45
CA ASN A 215 4.52 -8.94 14.15
C ASN A 215 5.39 -8.37 15.28
N MET A 216 4.86 -8.39 16.50
CA MET A 216 5.61 -7.98 17.69
C MET A 216 6.41 -9.17 18.23
N PRO A 217 7.76 -9.06 18.32
CA PRO A 217 8.58 -10.13 18.86
C PRO A 217 8.44 -10.18 20.39
N PRO A 218 8.61 -11.36 21.03
CA PRO A 218 8.56 -11.50 22.47
C PRO A 218 9.85 -11.00 23.14
N LEU A 219 10.18 -9.71 22.98
CA LEU A 219 11.35 -9.08 23.56
C LEU A 219 11.03 -8.51 24.96
N PRO A 220 11.93 -8.65 25.94
CA PRO A 220 11.82 -7.90 27.18
C PRO A 220 11.72 -6.39 26.89
N GLY A 221 10.75 -5.72 27.53
CA GLY A 221 10.49 -4.29 27.35
C GLY A 221 9.69 -3.90 26.11
N ILE A 222 9.11 -4.86 25.37
CA ILE A 222 8.27 -4.57 24.19
C ILE A 222 7.03 -3.72 24.50
N GLU A 223 6.55 -3.76 25.75
CA GLU A 223 5.39 -3.00 26.24
C GLU A 223 5.77 -1.63 26.83
N LEU A 224 7.05 -1.24 26.79
CA LEU A 224 7.50 0.05 27.31
C LEU A 224 6.88 1.21 26.53
N ASP A 225 6.56 2.28 27.25
CA ASP A 225 6.17 3.53 26.60
C ASP A 225 7.30 4.04 25.69
N GLY A 226 6.99 4.46 24.48
CA GLY A 226 8.00 4.78 23.46
C GLY A 226 8.30 3.65 22.47
N VAL A 227 7.74 2.46 22.66
CA VAL A 227 7.80 1.36 21.70
C VAL A 227 6.53 1.34 20.85
N PHE A 228 6.71 1.42 19.54
CA PHE A 228 5.62 1.53 18.58
C PHE A 228 5.75 0.49 17.46
N SER A 229 4.67 0.32 16.72
CA SER A 229 4.69 -0.22 15.37
C SER A 229 4.09 0.83 14.43
N LEU A 230 4.05 0.57 13.11
CA LEU A 230 3.32 1.43 12.18
C LEU A 230 2.40 0.58 11.32
N ARG A 231 1.11 0.56 11.64
CA ARG A 231 0.09 -0.08 10.81
C ARG A 231 -1.12 0.79 10.62
N THR A 232 -1.57 1.46 11.66
CA THR A 232 -2.80 2.26 11.70
C THR A 232 -2.51 3.76 11.72
N VAL A 233 -3.53 4.57 11.41
CA VAL A 233 -3.43 6.02 11.59
C VAL A 233 -3.19 6.40 13.06
N THR A 234 -3.73 5.63 14.01
CA THR A 234 -3.48 5.82 15.44
C THR A 234 -2.01 5.65 15.78
N ASP A 235 -1.34 4.67 15.16
CA ASP A 235 0.10 4.45 15.36
C ASP A 235 0.92 5.64 14.84
N ALA A 236 0.56 6.15 13.65
CA ALA A 236 1.20 7.33 13.07
C ALA A 236 0.98 8.59 13.92
N ASP A 237 -0.26 8.82 14.38
CA ASP A 237 -0.62 9.93 15.27
C ASP A 237 0.18 9.85 16.59
N ALA A 238 0.33 8.64 17.16
CA ALA A 238 1.08 8.43 18.39
C ALA A 238 2.59 8.64 18.22
N LEU A 239 3.16 8.23 17.08
CA LEU A 239 4.56 8.50 16.73
C LEU A 239 4.82 10.00 16.56
N LEU A 240 3.97 10.70 15.80
CA LEU A 240 4.08 12.14 15.60
C LEU A 240 4.00 12.92 16.91
N ALA A 241 3.13 12.51 17.83
CA ALA A 241 2.98 13.15 19.14
C ALA A 241 4.23 13.06 20.03
N ARG A 242 5.14 12.10 19.75
CA ARG A 242 6.39 11.91 20.50
C ARG A 242 7.62 12.47 19.81
N LEU A 243 7.48 12.90 18.56
CA LEU A 243 8.59 13.28 17.75
C LEU A 243 9.04 14.71 18.05
N THR A 244 10.30 14.87 18.45
CA THR A 244 10.97 16.18 18.52
C THR A 244 12.31 16.13 17.79
N PRO A 245 12.81 17.27 17.25
CA PRO A 245 14.12 17.30 16.62
C PRO A 245 15.22 16.73 17.53
N GLY A 246 16.04 15.85 16.98
CA GLY A 246 17.12 15.15 17.69
C GLY A 246 16.68 13.94 18.50
N THR A 247 15.39 13.57 18.52
CA THR A 247 14.92 12.38 19.26
C THR A 247 15.64 11.13 18.76
N PRO A 248 16.37 10.38 19.61
CA PRO A 248 17.01 9.14 19.22
C PRO A 248 15.94 8.08 18.98
N CYS A 249 15.85 7.62 17.73
CA CYS A 249 14.85 6.67 17.29
C CYS A 249 15.52 5.43 16.67
N ILE A 250 15.10 4.25 17.11
CA ILE A 250 15.58 2.98 16.57
C ILE A 250 14.45 2.32 15.75
N CYS A 251 14.65 2.17 14.45
CA CYS A 251 13.75 1.40 13.60
C CYS A 251 14.26 -0.05 13.52
N ILE A 252 13.45 -1.02 13.93
CA ILE A 252 13.83 -2.43 14.00
C ILE A 252 13.20 -3.19 12.83
N GLY A 253 14.03 -3.52 11.84
CA GLY A 253 13.68 -4.28 10.63
C GLY A 253 13.86 -3.47 9.35
N GLY A 254 14.85 -3.82 8.53
CA GLY A 254 15.24 -3.16 7.28
C GLY A 254 14.42 -3.57 6.05
N GLY A 255 13.13 -3.88 6.25
CA GLY A 255 12.18 -4.08 5.14
C GLY A 255 11.61 -2.75 4.63
N VAL A 256 10.81 -2.81 3.56
CA VAL A 256 10.19 -1.62 2.91
C VAL A 256 9.59 -0.64 3.93
N LEU A 257 8.68 -1.11 4.78
CA LEU A 257 8.03 -0.27 5.79
C LEU A 257 9.04 0.35 6.78
N GLY A 258 10.05 -0.42 7.21
CA GLY A 258 11.06 0.08 8.15
C GLY A 258 11.93 1.17 7.55
N ILE A 259 12.31 1.01 6.28
CA ILE A 259 13.07 2.02 5.52
C ILE A 259 12.25 3.29 5.32
N GLU A 260 11.01 3.17 4.85
CA GLU A 260 10.14 4.34 4.65
C GLU A 260 9.81 5.04 5.96
N THR A 261 9.62 4.28 7.05
CA THR A 261 9.39 4.86 8.37
C THR A 261 10.64 5.56 8.89
N ALA A 262 11.82 4.95 8.74
CA ALA A 262 13.10 5.57 9.13
C ALA A 262 13.33 6.89 8.39
N ALA A 263 13.08 6.92 7.07
CA ALA A 263 13.20 8.14 6.28
C ALA A 263 12.18 9.20 6.67
N ALA A 264 10.91 8.83 6.90
CA ALA A 264 9.89 9.75 7.37
C ALA A 264 10.27 10.40 8.71
N LEU A 265 10.74 9.60 9.67
CA LEU A 265 11.17 10.09 10.99
C LEU A 265 12.42 10.97 10.91
N ALA A 266 13.41 10.58 10.09
CA ALA A 266 14.62 11.37 9.87
C ALA A 266 14.28 12.73 9.24
N ARG A 267 13.37 12.76 8.26
CA ARG A 267 12.90 14.01 7.64
C ARG A 267 12.25 14.95 8.64
N CYS A 268 11.54 14.41 9.62
CA CYS A 268 10.94 15.17 10.70
C CYS A 268 11.94 15.50 11.84
N GLY A 269 13.24 15.23 11.63
CA GLY A 269 14.34 15.68 12.48
C GLY A 269 14.79 14.68 13.54
N ALA A 270 14.28 13.45 13.57
CA ALA A 270 14.77 12.44 14.51
C ALA A 270 16.19 11.95 14.16
N ALA A 271 16.96 11.57 15.18
CA ALA A 271 18.23 10.88 15.00
C ALA A 271 17.96 9.38 14.84
N VAL A 272 17.88 8.91 13.60
CA VAL A 272 17.40 7.56 13.27
C VAL A 272 18.55 6.57 13.08
N THR A 273 18.44 5.42 13.76
CA THR A 273 19.23 4.22 13.48
C THR A 273 18.29 3.11 13.02
N LEU A 274 18.55 2.56 11.83
CA LEU A 274 17.85 1.42 11.26
C LEU A 274 18.64 0.14 11.54
N LEU A 275 18.01 -0.82 12.23
CA LEU A 275 18.56 -2.14 12.50
C LEU A 275 18.05 -3.15 11.46
N GLU A 276 18.97 -3.91 10.88
CA GLU A 276 18.70 -5.07 10.05
C GLU A 276 19.52 -6.26 10.54
N ARG A 277 18.87 -7.43 10.66
CA ARG A 277 19.52 -8.66 11.14
C ARG A 277 20.35 -9.36 10.07
N SER A 278 20.08 -9.07 8.80
CA SER A 278 20.77 -9.63 7.65
C SER A 278 21.95 -8.78 7.19
N ASP A 279 22.67 -9.28 6.19
CA ASP A 279 23.85 -8.64 5.60
C ASP A 279 23.52 -7.37 4.78
N TRP A 280 22.26 -7.23 4.36
CA TRP A 280 21.76 -6.07 3.61
C TRP A 280 20.25 -5.85 3.83
N LEU A 281 19.81 -4.61 3.54
CA LEU A 281 18.41 -4.19 3.62
C LEU A 281 17.54 -4.87 2.54
N MET A 282 16.26 -5.10 2.83
CA MET A 282 15.29 -5.69 1.89
C MET A 282 15.78 -6.98 1.21
N GLN A 283 16.39 -7.90 1.97
CA GLN A 283 16.91 -9.18 1.45
C GLN A 283 15.92 -10.03 0.63
N ARG A 284 14.60 -9.78 0.77
CA ARG A 284 13.55 -10.47 0.03
C ARG A 284 13.23 -9.84 -1.33
N GLN A 285 13.83 -8.69 -1.65
CA GLN A 285 13.56 -7.90 -2.85
C GLN A 285 14.83 -7.41 -3.55
N LEU A 286 15.96 -7.35 -2.83
CA LEU A 286 17.23 -6.81 -3.31
C LEU A 286 18.34 -7.84 -3.22
N ASN A 287 19.29 -7.70 -4.14
CA ASN A 287 20.63 -8.29 -4.01
C ASN A 287 21.59 -7.31 -3.33
N ALA A 288 22.82 -7.77 -3.06
CA ALA A 288 23.82 -6.97 -2.36
C ALA A 288 24.18 -5.65 -3.08
N ALA A 289 24.30 -5.68 -4.42
CA ALA A 289 24.65 -4.50 -5.22
C ALA A 289 23.56 -3.41 -5.11
N ALA A 290 22.30 -3.76 -5.40
CA ALA A 290 21.18 -2.82 -5.30
C ALA A 290 20.96 -2.33 -3.87
N ALA A 291 21.19 -3.19 -2.86
CA ALA A 291 21.09 -2.78 -1.46
C ALA A 291 22.20 -1.79 -1.07
N ALA A 292 23.42 -1.91 -1.61
CA ALA A 292 24.49 -0.94 -1.36
C ALA A 292 24.15 0.47 -1.90
N HIS A 293 23.41 0.56 -3.01
CA HIS A 293 22.86 1.84 -3.49
C HIS A 293 21.86 2.43 -2.51
N LEU A 294 20.91 1.63 -2.04
CA LEU A 294 19.94 2.04 -1.04
C LEU A 294 20.63 2.49 0.27
N GLU A 295 21.60 1.74 0.76
CA GLU A 295 22.34 2.04 1.99
C GLU A 295 23.11 3.36 1.88
N ARG A 296 23.77 3.63 0.74
CA ARG A 296 24.42 4.92 0.47
C ARG A 296 23.43 6.06 0.47
N HIS A 297 22.29 5.89 -0.19
CA HIS A 297 21.22 6.91 -0.24
C HIS A 297 20.69 7.23 1.16
N LEU A 298 20.33 6.20 1.94
CA LEU A 298 19.81 6.35 3.30
C LEU A 298 20.84 7.01 4.24
N SER A 299 22.12 6.63 4.11
CA SER A 299 23.21 7.28 4.85
C SER A 299 23.36 8.75 4.46
N GLY A 300 23.22 9.06 3.18
CA GLY A 300 23.26 10.44 2.65
C GLY A 300 22.15 11.34 3.18
N ILE A 301 20.99 10.79 3.55
CA ILE A 301 19.89 11.52 4.21
C ILE A 301 19.95 11.44 5.74
N GLY A 302 21.08 11.00 6.32
CA GLY A 302 21.34 11.06 7.75
C GLY A 302 20.84 9.87 8.58
N ILE A 303 20.48 8.76 7.95
CA ILE A 303 20.07 7.54 8.66
C ILE A 303 21.30 6.67 8.94
N THR A 304 21.50 6.29 10.20
CA THR A 304 22.53 5.30 10.55
C THR A 304 21.99 3.90 10.30
N ILE A 305 22.73 3.05 9.60
CA ILE A 305 22.31 1.66 9.33
C ILE A 305 23.24 0.71 10.07
N LEU A 306 22.66 -0.17 10.89
CA LEU A 306 23.38 -1.27 11.54
C LEU A 306 22.86 -2.60 11.01
N LYS A 307 23.73 -3.30 10.28
CA LYS A 307 23.46 -4.60 9.68
C LYS A 307 23.95 -5.71 10.60
N GLN A 308 23.48 -6.93 10.38
CA GLN A 308 23.74 -8.06 11.29
C GLN A 308 23.41 -7.75 12.76
N ALA A 309 22.55 -6.75 13.00
CA ALA A 309 22.20 -6.24 14.31
C ALA A 309 20.93 -6.94 14.80
N GLN A 310 21.04 -7.63 15.93
CA GLN A 310 19.92 -8.34 16.54
C GLN A 310 19.60 -7.75 17.91
N THR A 311 18.36 -7.32 18.08
CA THR A 311 17.86 -6.79 19.35
C THR A 311 17.71 -7.90 20.38
N GLN A 312 18.30 -7.72 21.55
CA GLN A 312 18.17 -8.59 22.72
C GLN A 312 17.01 -8.14 23.61
N SER A 313 16.95 -6.85 23.94
CA SER A 313 15.92 -6.26 24.81
C SER A 313 15.75 -4.77 24.56
N LEU A 314 14.59 -4.27 24.98
CA LEU A 314 14.25 -2.85 25.05
C LEU A 314 14.33 -2.46 26.54
N GLU A 315 15.16 -1.48 26.87
CA GLU A 315 15.49 -1.15 28.25
C GLU A 315 14.86 0.17 28.69
N GLY A 316 14.43 0.20 29.95
CA GLY A 316 13.87 1.36 30.63
C GLY A 316 13.00 0.94 31.81
N GLU A 317 12.73 1.85 32.75
CA GLU A 317 11.84 1.56 33.88
C GLU A 317 10.36 1.70 33.51
N LYS A 318 10.00 2.84 32.93
CA LYS A 318 8.60 3.18 32.54
C LYS A 318 8.47 3.48 31.05
N ALA A 319 9.52 4.02 30.46
CA ALA A 319 9.60 4.38 29.06
C ALA A 319 10.94 3.91 28.51
N LEU A 320 11.02 3.75 27.19
CA LEU A 320 12.23 3.35 26.48
C LEU A 320 13.36 4.36 26.70
N GLU A 321 14.52 3.85 27.09
CA GLU A 321 15.76 4.59 27.24
C GLU A 321 16.89 4.06 26.34
N ALA A 322 16.86 2.76 26.03
CA ALA A 322 17.83 2.14 25.15
C ALA A 322 17.33 0.84 24.50
N VAL A 323 18.02 0.44 23.44
CA VAL A 323 17.92 -0.87 22.80
C VAL A 323 19.23 -1.62 23.04
N GLN A 324 19.15 -2.77 23.70
CA GLN A 324 20.29 -3.66 23.90
C GLN A 324 20.37 -4.64 22.73
N LEU A 325 21.55 -4.75 22.12
CA LEU A 325 21.85 -5.71 21.06
C LEU A 325 22.49 -6.98 21.63
N LEU A 326 22.35 -8.11 20.91
CA LEU A 326 22.93 -9.40 21.30
C LEU A 326 24.47 -9.41 21.34
N ASP A 327 25.11 -8.52 20.60
CA ASP A 327 26.58 -8.38 20.56
C ASP A 327 27.14 -7.55 21.73
N GLY A 328 26.27 -7.07 22.62
CA GLY A 328 26.63 -6.28 23.79
C GLY A 328 26.51 -4.77 23.61
N HIS A 329 26.28 -4.26 22.39
CA HIS A 329 26.07 -2.82 22.20
C HIS A 329 24.74 -2.35 22.80
N ARG A 330 24.80 -1.20 23.49
CA ARG A 330 23.63 -0.51 24.04
C ARG A 330 23.40 0.79 23.30
N LEU A 331 22.29 0.89 22.56
CA LEU A 331 21.96 2.05 21.74
C LEU A 331 20.95 2.94 22.47
N PRO A 332 21.26 4.22 22.76
CA PRO A 332 20.28 5.14 23.34
C PRO A 332 19.06 5.29 22.43
N ALA A 333 17.86 5.22 23.01
CA ALA A 333 16.62 5.28 22.25
C ALA A 333 15.50 5.85 23.13
N ARG A 334 14.76 6.82 22.61
CA ARG A 334 13.52 7.29 23.24
C ARG A 334 12.28 6.83 22.47
N LEU A 335 12.49 6.41 21.22
CA LEU A 335 11.50 5.79 20.36
C LEU A 335 12.08 4.53 19.73
N ALA A 336 11.28 3.46 19.69
CA ALA A 336 11.55 2.30 18.87
C ALA A 336 10.35 2.02 17.98
N VAL A 337 10.58 1.75 16.69
CA VAL A 337 9.52 1.33 15.76
C VAL A 337 9.80 -0.07 15.26
N ILE A 338 8.90 -1.00 15.57
CA ILE A 338 9.00 -2.41 15.20
C ILE A 338 8.37 -2.61 13.81
N THR A 339 9.18 -3.01 12.84
CA THR A 339 8.78 -3.21 11.44
C THR A 339 9.25 -4.57 10.88
N ILE A 340 9.21 -5.62 11.70
CA ILE A 340 9.70 -6.97 11.37
C ILE A 340 8.67 -7.86 10.64
N GLY A 341 7.73 -7.24 9.92
CA GLY A 341 6.67 -7.91 9.18
C GLY A 341 5.31 -7.91 9.89
N VAL A 342 4.35 -8.64 9.31
CA VAL A 342 2.96 -8.71 9.78
C VAL A 342 2.49 -10.16 9.85
N ARG A 343 1.41 -10.40 10.60
CA ARG A 343 0.77 -11.70 10.77
C ARG A 343 -0.71 -11.62 10.39
N PRO A 344 -1.23 -12.52 9.53
CA PRO A 344 -2.65 -12.58 9.19
C PRO A 344 -3.56 -12.72 10.40
N ASN A 345 -4.68 -11.97 10.41
CA ASN A 345 -5.66 -11.98 11.50
C ASN A 345 -6.66 -13.15 11.33
N ILE A 346 -6.22 -14.37 11.62
CA ILE A 346 -6.99 -15.61 11.35
C ILE A 346 -7.82 -16.13 12.52
N ALA A 347 -7.71 -15.54 13.71
CA ALA A 347 -8.31 -16.07 14.94
C ALA A 347 -9.83 -16.27 14.83
N LEU A 348 -10.55 -15.27 14.30
CA LEU A 348 -12.00 -15.35 14.08
C LEU A 348 -12.38 -16.50 13.14
N ALA A 349 -11.63 -16.69 12.05
CA ALA A 349 -11.89 -17.73 11.08
C ALA A 349 -11.66 -19.13 11.68
N HIS A 350 -10.55 -19.31 12.40
CA HIS A 350 -10.22 -20.55 13.08
C HIS A 350 -11.28 -20.94 14.11
N GLN A 351 -11.71 -19.99 14.95
CA GLN A 351 -12.76 -20.22 15.96
C GLN A 351 -14.12 -20.58 15.32
N ALA A 352 -14.37 -20.09 14.10
CA ALA A 352 -15.59 -20.36 13.34
C ALA A 352 -15.56 -21.68 12.55
N GLY A 353 -14.49 -22.47 12.67
CA GLY A 353 -14.31 -23.72 11.93
C GLY A 353 -13.93 -23.54 10.45
N ILE A 354 -13.51 -22.33 10.05
CA ILE A 354 -13.02 -22.08 8.69
C ILE A 354 -11.57 -22.56 8.60
N LYS A 355 -11.22 -23.24 7.50
CA LYS A 355 -9.88 -23.77 7.27
C LYS A 355 -8.86 -22.63 7.19
N VAL A 356 -7.84 -22.72 8.04
CA VAL A 356 -6.71 -21.79 8.09
C VAL A 356 -5.40 -22.56 8.03
N ASN A 357 -4.35 -21.90 7.56
CA ASN A 357 -2.96 -22.32 7.67
C ASN A 357 -2.13 -21.11 8.14
N THR A 358 -1.32 -20.50 7.27
CA THR A 358 -0.66 -19.21 7.57
C THR A 358 -1.69 -18.08 7.46
N GLY A 359 -2.60 -18.17 6.48
CA GLY A 359 -3.79 -17.34 6.33
C GLY A 359 -5.09 -18.17 6.28
N ILE A 360 -6.21 -17.51 5.97
CA ILE A 360 -7.48 -18.17 5.66
C ILE A 360 -7.35 -18.80 4.27
N VAL A 361 -7.49 -20.11 4.18
CA VAL A 361 -7.31 -20.83 2.92
C VAL A 361 -8.49 -20.54 2.01
N VAL A 362 -8.20 -20.07 0.80
CA VAL A 362 -9.20 -19.76 -0.23
C VAL A 362 -8.91 -20.43 -1.56
N ASP A 363 -9.96 -20.68 -2.34
CA ASP A 363 -9.85 -21.09 -3.73
C ASP A 363 -9.68 -19.89 -4.68
N ASN A 364 -9.72 -20.12 -6.00
CA ASN A 364 -9.56 -19.06 -7.00
C ASN A 364 -10.79 -18.15 -7.13
N ALA A 365 -11.96 -18.54 -6.61
CA ALA A 365 -13.12 -17.67 -6.46
C ALA A 365 -13.05 -16.84 -5.16
N LEU A 366 -11.98 -17.04 -4.38
CA LEU A 366 -11.74 -16.51 -3.05
C LEU A 366 -12.75 -16.98 -1.99
N ALA A 367 -13.39 -18.12 -2.25
CA ALA A 367 -14.26 -18.79 -1.31
C ALA A 367 -13.42 -19.58 -0.28
N THR A 368 -13.88 -19.59 0.96
CA THR A 368 -13.26 -20.37 2.04
C THR A 368 -13.81 -21.81 2.07
N SER A 369 -13.42 -22.59 3.07
CA SER A 369 -13.98 -23.94 3.29
C SER A 369 -15.45 -23.96 3.73
N VAL A 370 -16.06 -22.80 4.02
CA VAL A 370 -17.46 -22.68 4.45
C VAL A 370 -18.28 -22.00 3.38
N ASP A 371 -19.42 -22.62 3.02
CA ASP A 371 -20.34 -22.09 2.01
C ASP A 371 -20.83 -20.68 2.35
N GLY A 372 -20.80 -19.79 1.35
CA GLY A 372 -21.19 -18.40 1.51
C GLY A 372 -20.21 -17.52 2.29
N VAL A 373 -19.02 -18.03 2.64
CA VAL A 373 -17.97 -17.27 3.33
C VAL A 373 -16.73 -17.14 2.44
N TYR A 374 -16.26 -15.91 2.28
CA TYR A 374 -15.10 -15.53 1.44
C TYR A 374 -14.02 -14.85 2.28
N ALA A 375 -12.78 -14.80 1.78
CA ALA A 375 -11.72 -14.02 2.39
C ALA A 375 -10.83 -13.35 1.34
N ALA A 376 -10.30 -12.16 1.66
CA ALA A 376 -9.47 -11.39 0.73
C ALA A 376 -8.47 -10.47 1.46
N GLY A 377 -7.36 -10.15 0.78
CA GLY A 377 -6.30 -9.28 1.30
C GLY A 377 -5.27 -10.02 2.14
N ASP A 378 -4.59 -9.29 3.03
CA ASP A 378 -3.48 -9.83 3.83
C ASP A 378 -3.87 -11.03 4.72
N VAL A 379 -5.17 -11.29 4.91
CA VAL A 379 -5.68 -12.42 5.68
C VAL A 379 -5.82 -13.70 4.84
N ALA A 380 -5.90 -13.58 3.52
CA ALA A 380 -6.21 -14.69 2.62
C ALA A 380 -4.94 -15.39 2.10
N GLU A 381 -4.92 -16.71 2.23
CA GLU A 381 -3.91 -17.61 1.68
C GLU A 381 -4.47 -18.29 0.42
N PHE A 382 -3.92 -17.92 -0.72
CA PHE A 382 -4.28 -18.49 -2.02
C PHE A 382 -3.11 -19.31 -2.55
N ASP A 383 -3.34 -20.59 -2.86
CA ASP A 383 -2.32 -21.53 -3.35
C ASP A 383 -1.05 -21.57 -2.47
N GLY A 384 -1.24 -21.62 -1.15
CA GLY A 384 -0.16 -21.63 -0.16
C GLY A 384 0.57 -20.30 0.00
N GLN A 385 0.11 -19.23 -0.65
CA GLN A 385 0.78 -17.93 -0.66
C GLN A 385 -0.06 -16.82 -0.01
N LEU A 386 0.61 -16.04 0.84
CA LEU A 386 0.17 -14.71 1.27
C LEU A 386 0.82 -13.66 0.38
N TYR A 387 0.02 -12.75 -0.17
CA TYR A 387 0.53 -11.69 -1.04
C TYR A 387 1.09 -10.51 -0.24
N GLY A 388 0.36 -10.01 0.76
CA GLY A 388 0.81 -8.89 1.59
C GLY A 388 1.05 -7.59 0.80
N LEU A 389 0.34 -7.42 -0.31
CA LEU A 389 0.45 -6.28 -1.22
C LEU A 389 -0.90 -5.60 -1.37
N TRP A 390 -0.88 -4.27 -1.44
CA TRP A 390 -2.08 -3.46 -1.64
C TRP A 390 -2.84 -3.83 -2.92
N THR A 391 -2.12 -4.00 -4.02
CA THR A 391 -2.67 -4.35 -5.34
C THR A 391 -3.38 -5.70 -5.31
N ALA A 392 -2.77 -6.69 -4.67
CA ALA A 392 -3.38 -8.00 -4.44
C ALA A 392 -4.62 -7.88 -3.56
N ALA A 393 -4.55 -7.13 -2.45
CA ALA A 393 -5.68 -6.97 -1.55
C ALA A 393 -6.90 -6.31 -2.22
N GLN A 394 -6.68 -5.29 -3.03
CA GLN A 394 -7.74 -4.64 -3.80
C GLN A 394 -8.35 -5.60 -4.82
N MET A 395 -7.51 -6.27 -5.63
CA MET A 395 -7.98 -7.22 -6.66
C MET A 395 -8.76 -8.38 -6.05
N GLN A 396 -8.22 -8.98 -4.98
CA GLN A 396 -8.88 -10.04 -4.25
C GLN A 396 -10.21 -9.58 -3.65
N GLY A 397 -10.25 -8.39 -3.06
CA GLY A 397 -11.48 -7.78 -2.55
C GLY A 397 -12.55 -7.64 -3.63
N THR A 398 -12.19 -7.07 -4.78
CA THR A 398 -13.09 -6.93 -5.94
C THR A 398 -13.66 -8.27 -6.41
N ILE A 399 -12.82 -9.29 -6.57
CA ILE A 399 -13.23 -10.63 -7.03
C ILE A 399 -14.17 -11.27 -6.00
N ALA A 400 -13.76 -11.29 -4.73
CA ALA A 400 -14.55 -11.91 -3.67
C ALA A 400 -15.90 -11.19 -3.47
N GLY A 401 -15.94 -9.86 -3.54
CA GLY A 401 -17.16 -9.07 -3.41
C GLY A 401 -18.16 -9.35 -4.53
N ARG A 402 -17.67 -9.44 -5.77
CA ARG A 402 -18.48 -9.82 -6.93
C ARG A 402 -19.00 -11.25 -6.82
N ASN A 403 -18.17 -12.20 -6.40
CA ASN A 403 -18.56 -13.60 -6.26
C ASN A 403 -19.55 -13.83 -5.12
N ALA A 404 -19.41 -13.08 -4.01
CA ALA A 404 -20.33 -13.16 -2.88
C ALA A 404 -21.79 -12.86 -3.28
N VAL A 405 -22.00 -12.01 -4.30
CA VAL A 405 -23.32 -11.65 -4.83
C VAL A 405 -23.70 -12.39 -6.12
N GLY A 406 -23.05 -13.52 -6.42
CA GLY A 406 -23.44 -14.42 -7.52
C GLY A 406 -22.58 -14.30 -8.79
N GLY A 407 -21.47 -13.58 -8.74
CA GLY A 407 -20.46 -13.56 -9.81
C GLY A 407 -19.61 -14.84 -9.88
N ASN A 408 -18.77 -14.93 -10.91
CA ASN A 408 -17.89 -16.07 -11.20
C ASN A 408 -16.46 -15.65 -11.62
N ALA A 409 -15.97 -14.52 -11.10
CA ALA A 409 -14.62 -14.04 -11.35
C ALA A 409 -13.57 -14.93 -10.66
N ARG A 410 -12.34 -14.96 -11.20
CA ARG A 410 -11.25 -15.81 -10.71
C ARG A 410 -10.01 -14.98 -10.44
N PHE A 411 -9.29 -15.33 -9.37
CA PHE A 411 -7.98 -14.81 -9.04
C PHE A 411 -6.93 -15.85 -9.42
N ASP A 412 -6.08 -15.51 -10.39
CA ASP A 412 -5.03 -16.41 -10.92
C ASP A 412 -3.63 -16.08 -10.35
N GLY A 413 -3.58 -15.22 -9.33
CA GLY A 413 -2.34 -14.73 -8.73
C GLY A 413 -1.77 -13.47 -9.39
N LEU A 414 -0.72 -12.93 -8.77
CA LEU A 414 -0.01 -11.74 -9.24
C LEU A 414 1.51 -11.94 -9.12
N PRO A 415 2.31 -11.40 -10.05
CA PRO A 415 3.76 -11.31 -9.84
C PRO A 415 4.03 -10.45 -8.59
N ARG A 416 4.96 -10.87 -7.74
CA ARG A 416 5.36 -10.08 -6.57
C ARG A 416 6.08 -8.82 -7.04
N SER A 417 5.52 -7.64 -6.81
CA SER A 417 6.21 -6.37 -7.06
C SER A 417 6.31 -5.55 -5.78
N SER A 418 7.41 -4.84 -5.62
CA SER A 418 7.64 -3.91 -4.51
C SER A 418 8.41 -2.70 -5.04
N THR A 419 7.80 -1.53 -4.92
CA THR A 419 8.41 -0.25 -5.26
C THR A 419 8.50 0.60 -4.01
N ILE A 420 9.68 1.15 -3.76
CA ILE A 420 9.89 2.21 -2.76
C ILE A 420 10.05 3.52 -3.52
N LYS A 421 9.26 4.52 -3.10
CA LYS A 421 9.40 5.92 -3.56
C LYS A 421 9.53 6.91 -2.42
N ALA A 422 9.05 6.57 -1.22
CA ALA A 422 8.90 7.50 -0.11
C ALA A 422 10.22 7.93 0.56
N VAL A 423 11.37 7.50 0.04
CA VAL A 423 12.70 7.89 0.58
C VAL A 423 13.50 8.79 -0.37
N GLY A 424 12.93 9.20 -1.51
CA GLY A 424 13.63 10.02 -2.51
C GLY A 424 14.63 9.22 -3.37
N LEU A 425 14.50 7.89 -3.40
CA LEU A 425 15.22 6.99 -4.30
C LEU A 425 14.19 6.15 -5.04
N ASP A 426 14.24 6.19 -6.38
CA ASP A 426 13.43 5.30 -7.21
C ASP A 426 14.00 3.88 -7.16
N LEU A 427 13.36 3.02 -6.38
CA LEU A 427 13.74 1.63 -6.23
C LEU A 427 12.54 0.73 -6.53
N THR A 428 12.68 -0.15 -7.51
CA THR A 428 11.62 -1.07 -7.94
C THR A 428 12.16 -2.48 -8.13
N SER A 429 11.52 -3.45 -7.48
CA SER A 429 11.78 -4.89 -7.63
C SER A 429 10.51 -5.55 -8.12
N ILE A 430 10.59 -6.26 -9.25
CA ILE A 430 9.45 -6.87 -9.93
C ILE A 430 9.74 -8.34 -10.17
N GLY A 431 8.80 -9.19 -9.78
CA GLY A 431 8.85 -10.62 -10.01
C GLY A 431 10.11 -11.23 -9.41
N ARG A 432 10.86 -11.92 -10.28
CA ARG A 432 12.11 -12.59 -9.93
C ARG A 432 13.29 -11.62 -10.07
N PHE A 433 13.89 -11.22 -8.95
CA PHE A 433 15.02 -10.26 -8.95
C PHE A 433 16.41 -10.93 -8.95
N GLN A 434 16.47 -12.25 -8.78
CA GLN A 434 17.67 -13.08 -8.90
C GLN A 434 17.31 -14.44 -9.51
N PRO A 435 18.23 -15.08 -10.25
CA PRO A 435 18.01 -16.43 -10.77
C PRO A 435 17.91 -17.44 -9.63
N GLU A 436 16.97 -18.39 -9.69
CA GLU A 436 16.88 -19.50 -8.72
C GLU A 436 17.80 -20.67 -9.09
N ASP A 437 18.05 -20.85 -10.39
CA ASP A 437 18.86 -21.94 -10.94
C ASP A 437 19.51 -21.52 -12.27
N GLY A 438 20.25 -22.45 -12.89
CA GLY A 438 20.97 -22.21 -14.13
C GLY A 438 20.11 -22.14 -15.40
N SER A 439 18.78 -22.28 -15.31
CA SER A 439 17.86 -22.14 -16.45
C SER A 439 17.54 -20.69 -16.80
N GLU A 440 18.00 -19.74 -15.97
CA GLU A 440 17.65 -18.34 -16.07
C GLU A 440 18.85 -17.49 -16.47
N LEU A 441 18.61 -16.57 -17.41
CA LEU A 441 19.60 -15.58 -17.78
C LEU A 441 19.46 -14.37 -16.86
N PHE A 442 20.59 -13.96 -16.28
CA PHE A 442 20.69 -12.76 -15.48
C PHE A 442 21.59 -11.74 -16.17
N LEU A 443 21.05 -10.55 -16.43
CA LEU A 443 21.79 -9.42 -16.94
C LEU A 443 21.79 -8.33 -15.87
N GLU A 444 22.97 -7.83 -15.52
CA GLU A 444 23.11 -6.74 -14.57
C GLU A 444 24.05 -5.66 -15.07
N GLU A 445 23.78 -4.43 -14.63
CA GLU A 445 24.63 -3.28 -14.85
C GLU A 445 24.63 -2.45 -13.57
N ASP A 446 25.82 -2.33 -12.97
CA ASP A 446 26.07 -1.54 -11.77
C ASP A 446 26.90 -0.32 -12.13
N LEU A 447 26.27 0.86 -12.05
CA LEU A 447 26.91 2.16 -12.27
C LEU A 447 26.96 2.91 -10.93
N PRO A 448 27.80 3.94 -10.76
CA PRO A 448 27.96 4.60 -9.46
C PRO A 448 26.65 5.09 -8.80
N ASP A 449 25.72 5.63 -9.59
CA ASP A 449 24.49 6.27 -9.08
C ASP A 449 23.20 5.52 -9.43
N ARG A 450 23.31 4.40 -10.17
CA ARG A 450 22.16 3.65 -10.66
C ARG A 450 22.49 2.18 -10.85
N TYR A 451 21.50 1.33 -10.64
CA TYR A 451 21.62 -0.11 -10.78
C TYR A 451 20.43 -0.65 -11.57
N ARG A 452 20.67 -1.55 -12.52
CA ARG A 452 19.59 -2.31 -13.14
C ARG A 452 19.99 -3.75 -13.35
N ALA A 453 19.01 -4.63 -13.18
CA ALA A 453 19.11 -6.01 -13.58
C ALA A 453 17.80 -6.55 -14.13
N PHE A 454 17.91 -7.53 -15.00
CA PHE A 454 16.79 -8.21 -15.65
C PHE A 454 17.00 -9.73 -15.59
N VAL A 455 15.94 -10.45 -15.25
CA VAL A 455 15.93 -11.93 -15.20
C VAL A 455 15.04 -12.44 -16.32
N PHE A 456 15.56 -13.41 -17.08
CA PHE A 456 14.83 -14.06 -18.17
C PHE A 456 14.74 -15.57 -17.98
N ARG A 457 13.59 -16.12 -18.35
CA ARG A 457 13.33 -17.56 -18.46
C ARG A 457 12.58 -17.80 -19.77
N ASP A 458 12.98 -18.81 -20.53
CA ASP A 458 12.37 -19.13 -21.84
C ASP A 458 12.25 -17.90 -22.76
N ASN A 459 13.30 -17.08 -22.81
CA ASN A 459 13.38 -15.83 -23.55
C ASN A 459 12.35 -14.75 -23.16
N ARG A 460 11.70 -14.86 -22.01
CA ARG A 460 10.75 -13.88 -21.48
C ARG A 460 11.28 -13.24 -20.20
N MET A 461 11.02 -11.95 -20.03
CA MET A 461 11.36 -11.26 -18.79
C MET A 461 10.45 -11.77 -17.67
N VAL A 462 11.06 -12.29 -16.60
CA VAL A 462 10.35 -12.80 -15.41
C VAL A 462 10.63 -11.95 -14.17
N GLY A 463 11.55 -10.99 -14.27
CA GLY A 463 11.69 -9.95 -13.27
C GLY A 463 12.73 -8.90 -13.61
N ALA A 464 12.72 -7.84 -12.80
CA ALA A 464 13.60 -6.70 -12.93
C ALA A 464 13.91 -6.12 -11.55
N LEU A 465 15.13 -5.60 -11.41
CA LEU A 465 15.56 -4.86 -10.24
C LEU A 465 16.16 -3.54 -10.68
N LEU A 466 15.57 -2.42 -10.24
CA LEU A 466 15.82 -1.09 -10.78
C LEU A 466 16.06 -0.12 -9.64
N VAL A 467 17.21 0.55 -9.63
CA VAL A 467 17.57 1.62 -8.68
C VAL A 467 18.03 2.84 -9.47
N GLY A 468 17.37 3.98 -9.27
CA GLY A 468 17.64 5.20 -10.03
C GLY A 468 17.10 5.16 -11.48
N HIS A 469 16.16 4.26 -11.77
CA HIS A 469 15.58 4.03 -13.10
C HIS A 469 14.05 4.09 -13.08
N ALA A 470 13.50 5.24 -12.69
CA ALA A 470 12.05 5.48 -12.64
C ALA A 470 11.38 5.22 -14.00
N ASP A 471 12.06 5.59 -15.07
CA ASP A 471 11.64 5.45 -16.47
C ASP A 471 11.43 3.98 -16.90
N LEU A 472 12.10 3.03 -16.24
CA LEU A 472 12.03 1.61 -16.58
C LEU A 472 11.02 0.82 -15.75
N ALA A 473 10.57 1.34 -14.61
CA ALA A 473 9.70 0.60 -13.69
C ALA A 473 8.39 0.15 -14.37
N THR A 474 7.69 1.09 -14.99
CA THR A 474 6.42 0.81 -15.68
C THR A 474 6.62 -0.04 -16.95
N PRO A 475 7.56 0.28 -17.85
CA PRO A 475 7.86 -0.56 -19.01
C PRO A 475 8.23 -2.01 -18.67
N ALA A 476 9.07 -2.22 -17.64
CA ALA A 476 9.46 -3.55 -17.21
C ALA A 476 8.27 -4.34 -16.62
N GLN A 477 7.45 -3.70 -15.78
CA GLN A 477 6.23 -4.31 -15.25
C GLN A 477 5.31 -4.79 -16.39
N ARG A 478 5.08 -3.92 -17.38
CA ARG A 478 4.28 -4.26 -18.57
C ARG A 478 4.88 -5.44 -19.34
N ALA A 479 6.20 -5.42 -19.59
CA ALA A 479 6.86 -6.51 -20.32
C ALA A 479 6.71 -7.87 -19.62
N ILE A 480 6.74 -7.89 -18.29
CA ILE A 480 6.53 -9.09 -17.48
C ILE A 480 5.08 -9.55 -17.52
N GLU A 481 4.12 -8.63 -17.33
CA GLU A 481 2.68 -8.93 -17.38
C GLU A 481 2.24 -9.45 -18.75
N GLU A 482 2.74 -8.82 -19.83
CA GLU A 482 2.41 -9.17 -21.21
C GLU A 482 3.26 -10.33 -21.76
N ARG A 483 4.20 -10.86 -20.96
CA ARG A 483 5.09 -11.98 -21.34
C ARG A 483 5.86 -11.73 -22.64
N LEU A 484 6.38 -10.51 -22.79
CA LEU A 484 7.07 -10.06 -24.00
C LEU A 484 8.26 -10.98 -24.34
N ASP A 485 8.41 -11.30 -25.64
CA ASP A 485 9.48 -12.17 -26.14
C ASP A 485 10.76 -11.38 -26.48
N PHE A 486 11.88 -11.83 -25.92
CA PHE A 486 13.22 -11.25 -26.08
C PHE A 486 14.16 -12.10 -26.94
N THR A 487 13.70 -13.21 -27.54
CA THR A 487 14.52 -14.19 -28.29
C THR A 487 15.56 -13.54 -29.21
N SER A 488 15.14 -12.62 -30.10
CA SER A 488 16.06 -11.97 -31.05
C SER A 488 17.16 -11.15 -30.38
N LEU A 489 16.84 -10.50 -29.24
CA LEU A 489 17.77 -9.65 -28.52
C LEU A 489 18.75 -10.50 -27.69
N LEU A 490 18.24 -11.54 -27.03
CA LEU A 490 19.05 -12.43 -26.19
C LEU A 490 20.04 -13.28 -27.02
N ALA A 491 19.74 -13.54 -28.29
CA ALA A 491 20.65 -14.25 -29.20
C ALA A 491 21.92 -13.45 -29.57
N SER A 492 22.00 -12.16 -29.23
CA SER A 492 23.05 -11.23 -29.67
C SER A 492 24.03 -10.76 -28.59
N ALA A 493 24.17 -11.51 -27.48
CA ALA A 493 24.92 -11.08 -26.29
C ALA A 493 24.41 -9.72 -25.75
N PRO A 494 23.17 -9.68 -25.26
CA PRO A 494 22.46 -8.45 -24.92
C PRO A 494 23.12 -7.69 -23.77
N THR A 495 23.08 -6.36 -23.83
CA THR A 495 23.39 -5.47 -22.70
C THR A 495 22.10 -5.04 -22.00
N CYS A 496 22.19 -4.65 -20.72
CA CYS A 496 21.06 -4.04 -20.01
C CYS A 496 20.54 -2.79 -20.74
N ALA A 497 21.40 -2.06 -21.45
CA ALA A 497 21.02 -0.90 -22.26
C ALA A 497 20.07 -1.28 -23.40
N ALA A 498 20.41 -2.32 -24.15
CA ALA A 498 19.58 -2.78 -25.26
C ALA A 498 18.23 -3.34 -24.78
N ILE A 499 18.21 -4.02 -23.62
CA ILE A 499 16.95 -4.47 -22.99
C ILE A 499 16.08 -3.27 -22.64
N ALA A 500 16.67 -2.25 -21.99
CA ALA A 500 15.97 -1.03 -21.57
C ALA A 500 15.34 -0.28 -22.75
N GLU A 501 16.06 -0.11 -23.86
CA GLU A 501 15.55 0.50 -25.09
C GLU A 501 14.33 -0.25 -25.62
N LYS A 502 14.42 -1.59 -25.69
CA LYS A 502 13.32 -2.44 -26.16
C LYS A 502 12.07 -2.35 -25.28
N VAL A 503 12.20 -2.33 -23.95
CA VAL A 503 11.00 -2.26 -23.06
C VAL A 503 10.31 -0.90 -23.11
N ILE A 504 11.08 0.18 -23.25
CA ILE A 504 10.54 1.53 -23.46
C ILE A 504 9.79 1.61 -24.80
N GLY A 505 10.16 0.77 -25.78
CA GLY A 505 9.59 0.76 -27.12
C GLY A 505 10.30 1.72 -28.08
N LYS A 506 11.61 1.91 -27.89
CA LYS A 506 12.48 2.66 -28.80
C LYS A 506 13.16 1.75 -29.82
#